data_AF-A0A085G8K5-F1
#
_entry.id   AF-A0A085G8K5-F1
#
_cell.length_a   1.000
_cell.length_b   1.000
_cell.length_c   1.000
_cell.angle_alpha   90.00
_cell.angle_beta   90.00
_cell.angle_gamma   90.00
#
_symmetry.space_group_name_H-M   'P 1'
#
loop_
_entity.id
_entity.type
_entity.pdbx_description
1 polymer ?
#
loop_
_entity_poly.entity_id
_entity_poly.type
_entity_poly.pdbx_seq_one_letter_code
_entity_poly.pdbx_strand_id
1 'polypeptide(L)'
;MGSASGGGGSQIAQLNKQIDKLTQQLKNLSKKSDQSQEDVQKQIASIRQQIIMLQQQIQQIQQQQAQKAEQQAEKAMLDAEKANPKKDDDKKAAGQVDIYV
;
A
#
# COMPACT_ATOMS: atom_id res chain seq x y z
N MET A 1 -13.83 -10.01 16.47
CA MET A 1 -14.47 -9.78 15.14
C MET A 1 -14.11 -8.35 14.75
N GLY A 2 -13.42 -7.97 13.69
CA GLY A 2 -12.87 -8.60 12.49
C GLY A 2 -12.45 -7.41 11.61
N SER A 3 -11.29 -6.82 11.86
CA SER A 3 -10.86 -5.57 11.19
C SER A 3 -10.40 -5.87 9.77
N ALA A 4 -11.29 -5.65 8.81
CA ALA A 4 -11.09 -5.84 7.38
C ALA A 4 -10.19 -4.76 6.74
N SER A 5 -8.98 -4.52 7.28
CA SER A 5 -8.03 -3.55 6.72
C SER A 5 -7.13 -4.11 5.59
N GLY A 6 -7.34 -5.36 5.15
CA GLY A 6 -6.45 -6.06 4.21
C GLY A 6 -6.70 -5.86 2.70
N GLY A 7 -7.63 -4.99 2.30
CA GLY A 7 -8.10 -4.92 0.90
C GLY A 7 -7.07 -4.41 -0.11
N GLY A 8 -6.25 -3.43 0.27
CA GLY A 8 -5.35 -2.75 -0.66
C GLY A 8 -4.15 -3.60 -1.13
N GLY A 9 -3.55 -4.38 -0.22
CA GLY A 9 -2.42 -5.25 -0.56
C GLY A 9 -2.82 -6.38 -1.53
N SER A 10 -4.02 -6.95 -1.31
CA SER A 10 -4.57 -8.01 -2.18
C SER A 10 -4.82 -7.51 -3.60
N GLN A 11 -5.29 -6.27 -3.74
CA GLN A 11 -5.55 -5.64 -5.04
C GLN A 11 -4.23 -5.34 -5.79
N ILE A 12 -3.20 -4.83 -5.10
CA ILE A 12 -1.87 -4.63 -5.70
C ILE A 12 -1.29 -5.97 -6.20
N ALA A 13 -1.41 -7.04 -5.41
CA ALA A 13 -0.90 -8.36 -5.80
C ALA A 13 -1.60 -8.91 -7.07
N GLN A 14 -2.90 -8.69 -7.20
CA GLN A 14 -3.66 -9.07 -8.40
C GLN A 14 -3.23 -8.25 -9.63
N LEU A 15 -3.06 -6.92 -9.48
CA LEU A 15 -2.61 -6.05 -10.56
C LEU A 15 -1.20 -6.41 -11.03
N ASN A 16 -0.27 -6.70 -10.11
CA ASN A 16 1.08 -7.18 -10.46
C ASN A 16 1.05 -8.48 -11.26
N LYS A 17 0.21 -9.45 -10.86
CA LYS A 17 0.05 -10.69 -11.64
C LYS A 17 -0.49 -10.43 -13.05
N GLN A 18 -1.35 -9.43 -13.25
CA GLN A 18 -1.82 -9.05 -14.58
C GLN A 18 -0.71 -8.43 -15.43
N ILE A 19 0.13 -7.58 -14.83
CA ILE A 19 1.31 -7.02 -15.50
C ILE A 19 2.26 -8.13 -15.94
N ASP A 20 2.53 -9.12 -15.08
CA ASP A 20 3.39 -10.26 -15.43
C ASP A 20 2.83 -11.05 -16.61
N LYS A 21 1.51 -11.33 -16.60
CA LYS A 21 0.84 -12.02 -17.72
C LYS A 21 0.95 -11.22 -19.02
N LEU A 22 0.68 -9.91 -18.99
CA LEU A 22 0.78 -9.04 -20.16
C LEU A 22 2.23 -8.96 -20.69
N THR A 23 3.20 -8.94 -19.79
CA THR A 23 4.63 -8.92 -20.14
C THR A 23 5.06 -10.25 -20.78
N GLN A 24 4.54 -11.38 -20.29
CA GLN A 24 4.75 -12.68 -20.94
C GLN A 24 4.08 -12.76 -22.31
N GLN A 25 2.87 -12.22 -22.46
CA GLN A 25 2.21 -12.12 -23.77
C GLN A 25 3.05 -11.30 -24.75
N LEU A 26 3.65 -10.19 -24.31
CA LEU A 26 4.57 -9.40 -25.11
C LEU A 26 5.78 -10.23 -25.60
N LYS A 27 6.42 -10.99 -24.71
CA LYS A 27 7.54 -11.88 -25.07
C LYS A 27 7.13 -12.98 -26.04
N ASN A 28 5.91 -13.51 -25.90
CA ASN A 28 5.41 -14.56 -26.76
C ASN A 28 5.00 -14.03 -28.14
N LEU A 29 4.56 -12.77 -28.24
CA LEU A 29 4.25 -12.12 -29.52
C LEU A 29 5.48 -11.98 -30.40
N SER A 30 6.63 -11.65 -29.82
CA SER A 30 7.90 -11.60 -30.57
C SER A 30 8.35 -12.97 -31.10
N LYS A 31 7.77 -14.07 -30.62
CA LYS A 31 8.06 -15.45 -31.07
C LYS A 31 7.06 -15.98 -32.10
N LYS A 32 5.96 -15.27 -32.36
CA LYS A 32 4.97 -15.69 -33.36
C LYS A 32 5.38 -15.17 -34.72
N SER A 33 5.93 -16.06 -35.55
CA SER A 33 6.38 -15.76 -36.91
C SER A 33 5.25 -15.72 -37.96
N ASP A 34 4.04 -16.17 -37.60
CA ASP A 34 2.89 -16.24 -38.52
C ASP A 34 2.05 -14.95 -38.63
N GLN A 35 2.37 -13.89 -37.89
CA GLN A 35 1.64 -12.62 -37.96
C GLN A 35 2.43 -11.54 -38.69
N SER A 36 1.71 -10.70 -39.45
CA SER A 36 2.25 -9.50 -40.07
C SER A 36 2.88 -8.58 -39.02
N GLN A 37 4.02 -7.98 -39.36
CA GLN A 37 4.78 -7.11 -38.46
C GLN A 37 3.94 -5.93 -37.92
N GLU A 38 3.01 -5.42 -38.73
CA GLU A 38 2.11 -4.33 -38.34
C GLU A 38 1.10 -4.74 -37.26
N ASP A 39 0.53 -5.95 -37.37
CA ASP A 39 -0.39 -6.49 -36.37
C ASP A 39 0.33 -6.77 -35.04
N VAL A 40 1.55 -7.29 -35.12
CA VAL A 40 2.40 -7.51 -33.94
C VAL A 40 2.71 -6.17 -33.25
N GLN A 41 3.06 -5.13 -34.01
CA GLN A 41 3.31 -3.81 -33.45
C GLN A 41 2.07 -3.20 -32.76
N LYS A 42 0.89 -3.32 -33.38
CA LYS A 42 -0.37 -2.84 -32.78
C LYS A 42 -0.66 -3.56 -31.45
N GLN A 43 -0.44 -4.87 -31.39
CA GLN A 43 -0.63 -5.65 -30.17
C GLN A 43 0.40 -5.28 -29.09
N ILE A 44 1.67 -5.10 -29.46
CA ILE A 44 2.72 -4.61 -28.55
C ILE A 44 2.34 -3.25 -27.97
N ALA A 45 1.89 -2.32 -28.80
CA ALA A 45 1.48 -0.99 -28.36
C ALA A 45 0.29 -1.06 -27.39
N SER A 46 -0.74 -1.83 -27.72
CA SER A 46 -1.91 -2.03 -26.86
C SER A 46 -1.55 -2.63 -25.50
N ILE A 47 -0.73 -3.69 -25.49
CA ILE A 47 -0.28 -4.35 -24.25
C ILE A 47 0.57 -3.40 -23.41
N ARG A 48 1.49 -2.65 -24.02
CA ARG A 48 2.30 -1.64 -23.31
C ARG A 48 1.41 -0.58 -22.66
N GLN A 49 0.39 -0.10 -23.36
CA GLN A 49 -0.54 0.88 -22.82
C GLN A 49 -1.31 0.33 -21.61
N GLN A 50 -1.76 -0.93 -21.68
CA GLN A 50 -2.42 -1.60 -20.55
C GLN A 50 -1.48 -1.75 -19.35
N ILE A 51 -0.21 -2.12 -19.57
CA ILE A 51 0.80 -2.20 -18.51
C ILE A 51 0.99 -0.83 -17.84
N ILE A 52 1.10 0.25 -18.61
CA ILE A 52 1.25 1.62 -18.08
C ILE A 52 0.05 2.00 -17.20
N MET A 53 -1.18 1.70 -17.63
CA MET A 53 -2.37 1.98 -16.84
C MET A 53 -2.40 1.19 -15.53
N LEU A 54 -2.04 -0.11 -15.57
CA LEU A 54 -1.98 -0.94 -14.37
C LEU A 54 -0.90 -0.45 -13.39
N GLN A 55 0.26 -0.03 -13.89
CA GLN A 55 1.32 0.55 -13.05
C GLN A 55 0.88 1.85 -12.37
N GLN A 56 0.19 2.74 -13.10
CA GLN A 56 -0.37 3.95 -12.51
C GLN A 56 -1.39 3.62 -11.42
N GLN A 57 -2.26 2.64 -11.66
CA GLN A 57 -3.25 2.22 -10.67
C GLN A 57 -2.59 1.65 -9.40
N ILE A 58 -1.50 0.88 -9.55
CA ILE A 58 -0.71 0.39 -8.41
C ILE A 58 -0.12 1.56 -7.62
N GLN A 59 0.52 2.53 -8.29
CA GLN A 59 1.07 3.70 -7.60
C GLN A 59 0.01 4.48 -6.82
N GLN A 60 -1.16 4.70 -7.44
CA GLN A 60 -2.26 5.40 -6.78
C GLN A 60 -2.73 4.65 -5.53
N ILE A 61 -2.87 3.33 -5.61
CA ILE A 61 -3.27 2.49 -4.46
C ILE A 61 -2.19 2.51 -3.36
N GLN A 62 -0.90 2.47 -3.72
CA GLN A 62 0.19 2.56 -2.75
C GLN A 62 0.19 3.90 -2.02
N GLN A 63 0.04 5.02 -2.74
CA GLN A 63 -0.05 6.35 -2.12
C GLN A 63 -1.25 6.45 -1.18
N GLN A 64 -2.41 5.94 -1.58
CA GLN A 64 -3.60 5.93 -0.72
C GLN A 64 -3.42 5.09 0.54
N GLN A 65 -2.68 3.97 0.46
CA GLN A 65 -2.38 3.15 1.62
C GLN A 65 -1.41 3.84 2.57
N ALA A 66 -0.36 4.47 2.06
CA ALA A 66 0.60 5.23 2.86
C ALA A 66 -0.11 6.37 3.62
N GLN A 67 -0.91 7.17 2.92
CA GLN A 67 -1.67 8.27 3.54
C GLN A 67 -2.65 7.79 4.61
N LYS A 68 -3.33 6.66 4.38
CA LYS A 68 -4.25 6.08 5.39
C LYS A 68 -3.51 5.57 6.62
N ALA A 69 -2.31 5.00 6.45
CA ALA A 69 -1.50 4.53 7.55
C ALA A 69 -1.01 5.71 8.40
N GLU A 70 -0.54 6.78 7.77
CA GLU A 70 -0.11 8.01 8.46
C GLU A 70 -1.27 8.68 9.22
N GLN A 71 -2.43 8.83 8.59
CA GLN A 71 -3.61 9.40 9.26
C GLN A 71 -4.11 8.55 10.43
N GLN A 72 -4.01 7.21 10.36
CA GLN A 72 -4.38 6.35 11.48
C GLN A 72 -3.38 6.45 12.63
N ALA A 73 -2.08 6.54 12.34
CA ALA A 73 -1.06 6.75 13.35
C ALA A 73 -1.22 8.11 14.05
N GLU A 74 -1.46 9.18 13.29
CA GLU A 74 -1.65 10.53 13.84
C GLU A 74 -2.94 10.64 14.66
N LYS A 75 -4.05 10.03 14.21
CA LYS A 75 -5.28 9.94 15.02
C LYS A 75 -5.08 9.14 16.29
N ALA A 76 -4.36 8.01 16.22
CA ALA A 76 -4.06 7.22 17.41
C ALA A 76 -3.19 7.98 18.42
N MET A 77 -2.23 8.81 17.96
CA MET A 77 -1.44 9.69 18.83
C MET A 77 -2.28 10.83 19.43
N LEU A 78 -3.15 11.46 18.64
CA LEU A 78 -4.05 12.53 19.10
C LEU A 78 -5.09 12.03 20.10
N ASP A 79 -5.63 10.82 19.91
CA ASP A 79 -6.56 10.19 20.86
C ASP A 79 -5.82 9.76 22.14
N ALA A 80 -4.58 9.28 22.05
CA ALA A 80 -3.74 8.98 23.22
C ALA A 80 -3.39 10.24 24.02
N GLU A 81 -3.15 11.37 23.36
CA GLU A 81 -2.85 12.66 24.01
C GLU A 81 -4.11 13.30 24.64
N LYS A 82 -5.28 13.16 24.03
CA LYS A 82 -6.56 13.58 24.64
C LYS A 82 -7.01 12.70 25.81
N ALA A 83 -6.58 11.44 25.87
CA ALA A 83 -6.85 10.53 26.98
C ALA A 83 -5.97 10.77 28.21
N ASN A 84 -4.99 11.68 28.15
CA ASN A 84 -4.17 12.09 29.28
C ASN A 84 -4.55 13.52 29.73
N PRO A 85 -5.61 13.71 30.53
CA PRO A 85 -5.85 15.01 31.14
C PRO A 85 -4.63 15.33 32.01
N LYS A 86 -3.98 16.46 31.73
CA LYS A 86 -2.98 17.05 32.60
C LYS A 86 -3.50 17.00 34.03
N LYS A 87 -2.86 16.20 34.88
CA LYS A 87 -2.95 16.32 36.33
C LYS A 87 -2.13 17.54 36.71
N ASP A 88 -2.69 18.72 36.49
CA ASP A 88 -2.28 19.89 37.24
C ASP A 88 -3.02 19.82 38.60
N ASP A 89 -2.22 19.96 39.66
CA ASP A 89 -2.57 20.03 41.09
C ASP A 89 -2.90 18.71 41.84
N ASP A 90 -1.87 18.13 42.47
CA ASP A 90 -1.87 18.02 43.95
C ASP A 90 -0.46 17.85 44.52
N LYS A 91 -0.13 18.68 45.52
CA LYS A 91 1.12 18.62 46.28
C LYS A 91 1.13 17.36 47.16
N LYS A 92 2.35 16.86 47.44
CA LYS A 92 2.73 16.19 48.70
C LYS A 92 2.28 14.73 48.86
N ALA A 93 3.20 13.78 48.61
CA ALA A 93 3.80 12.92 49.65
C ALA A 93 4.46 11.67 49.06
N ALA A 94 5.56 11.30 49.70
CA ALA A 94 6.18 9.97 49.75
C ALA A 94 6.81 9.47 48.44
N GLY A 95 8.06 9.89 48.25
CA GLY A 95 9.05 8.96 47.74
C GLY A 95 9.08 7.72 48.64
N GLN A 96 8.76 6.57 48.07
CA GLN A 96 9.13 5.28 48.63
C GLN A 96 10.03 4.64 47.61
N VAL A 97 11.32 4.92 47.77
CA VAL A 97 12.40 4.20 47.11
C VAL A 97 12.64 2.99 48.00
N ASP A 98 12.25 1.81 47.52
CA ASP A 98 12.56 0.53 48.14
C ASP A 98 14.06 0.25 48.07
N ILE A 99 14.83 0.71 49.07
CA ILE A 99 16.19 0.23 49.35
C ILE A 99 16.37 0.18 50.88
N TYR A 100 16.48 -1.03 51.45
CA TYR A 100 16.82 -1.27 52.86
C TYR A 100 18.17 -2.00 52.94
N VAL A 101 19.22 -1.28 53.34
CA VAL A 101 20.50 -1.74 53.94
C VAL A 101 20.92 -0.73 54.99
#